data_AF-A0A914Y856-F1
#
_entry.id   AF-A0A914Y856-F1
#
_cell.length_a   1.000
_cell.length_b   1.000
_cell.length_c   1.000
_cell.angle_alpha   90.00
_cell.angle_beta   90.00
_cell.angle_gamma   90.00
#
_symmetry.space_group_name_H-M   'P 1'
#
loop_
_entity.id
_entity.type
_entity.pdbx_description
1 polymer ?
#
loop_
_entity_poly.entity_id
_entity_poly.type
_entity_poly.pdbx_seq_one_letter_code
_entity_poly.pdbx_strand_id
1 'polypeptide(L)'
;MKNMTRFYSYLIAFGFVATVASMPFDVFPNFDPCQTCNFIVGRAEHHFKPNETATQLQSRLDFECQQLGHFQGQNASDHCKKIIDSHIQTIYSDIKAGKRPHQICFDIGECASPSGAPPSRMPPSGAPKAEILARPHDPCRTCEFIIGRAEYHIHNGNVTDEKRLLRELEHECIQLAHVEGDQASVDCLNLIQKDIDMIFNDIKAGKRPRQICEDMRQCHATSGRPSSGPIFASTPSF
;
A
#
# COMPACT_ATOMS: atom_id res chain seq x y z
N MET A 1 -32.93 -4.53 -15.67
CA MET A 1 -32.61 -5.82 -16.34
C MET A 1 -32.94 -5.72 -17.83
N LYS A 2 -32.14 -4.99 -18.62
CA LYS A 2 -32.29 -4.80 -20.08
C LYS A 2 -31.12 -3.94 -20.57
N ASN A 3 -29.89 -4.45 -20.50
CA ASN A 3 -28.73 -3.83 -21.17
C ASN A 3 -27.48 -4.74 -21.20
N MET A 4 -27.69 -6.06 -21.16
CA MET A 4 -26.60 -7.06 -21.11
C MET A 4 -26.55 -7.92 -22.39
N THR A 5 -27.23 -7.50 -23.45
CA THR A 5 -27.50 -8.35 -24.64
C THR A 5 -27.06 -7.71 -25.97
N ARG A 6 -26.40 -6.54 -25.97
CA ARG A 6 -25.99 -5.87 -27.22
C ARG A 6 -24.50 -5.98 -27.58
N PHE A 7 -23.65 -6.52 -26.71
CA PHE A 7 -22.25 -6.77 -27.05
C PHE A 7 -22.00 -8.14 -27.71
N TYR A 8 -22.95 -9.08 -27.61
CA TYR A 8 -22.77 -10.46 -28.07
C TYR A 8 -23.03 -10.69 -29.57
N SER A 9 -23.40 -9.66 -30.33
CA SER A 9 -23.81 -9.83 -31.74
C SER A 9 -22.80 -9.32 -32.77
N TYR A 10 -21.62 -8.83 -32.36
CA TYR A 10 -20.63 -8.26 -33.30
C TYR A 10 -19.29 -8.99 -33.40
N LEU A 11 -19.13 -10.16 -32.75
CA LEU A 11 -17.91 -10.98 -32.84
C LEU A 11 -18.18 -12.38 -33.41
N ILE A 12 -19.01 -12.47 -34.45
CA ILE A 12 -19.13 -13.68 -35.31
C ILE A 12 -18.83 -13.29 -36.76
N ALA A 13 -17.64 -12.74 -37.01
CA ALA A 13 -17.16 -12.52 -38.38
C ALA A 13 -15.67 -12.83 -38.60
N PHE A 14 -14.90 -13.17 -37.56
CA PHE A 14 -13.52 -13.61 -37.73
C PHE A 14 -13.29 -14.88 -36.92
N GLY A 15 -13.08 -15.98 -37.63
CA GLY A 15 -12.83 -17.29 -37.05
C GLY A 15 -11.53 -17.32 -36.27
N PHE A 16 -11.63 -17.21 -34.95
CA PHE A 16 -10.59 -17.66 -34.02
C PHE A 16 -11.22 -18.66 -33.06
N VAL A 17 -10.73 -19.90 -33.16
CA VAL A 17 -11.06 -21.00 -32.27
C VAL A 17 -10.58 -20.63 -30.87
N ALA A 18 -11.51 -20.56 -29.92
CA ALA A 18 -11.22 -20.33 -28.51
C ALA A 18 -10.48 -21.54 -27.93
N THR A 19 -9.14 -21.50 -27.93
CA THR A 19 -8.36 -22.22 -26.94
C THR A 19 -8.25 -21.33 -25.72
N VAL A 20 -8.99 -21.67 -24.68
CA VAL A 20 -8.84 -21.08 -23.34
C VAL A 20 -7.56 -21.62 -22.72
N ALA A 21 -6.42 -21.16 -23.22
CA ALA A 21 -5.12 -21.39 -22.60
C ALA A 21 -4.46 -20.03 -22.40
N SER A 22 -4.26 -19.67 -21.13
CA SER A 22 -3.35 -18.61 -20.68
C SER A 22 -3.56 -17.23 -21.29
N MET A 23 -4.56 -16.49 -20.77
CA MET A 23 -4.39 -15.03 -20.73
C MET A 23 -3.23 -14.73 -19.78
N PRO A 24 -2.22 -13.95 -20.19
CA PRO A 24 -1.13 -13.59 -19.32
C PRO A 24 -1.72 -12.77 -18.18
N PHE A 25 -1.35 -13.13 -16.95
CA PHE A 25 -1.53 -12.26 -15.80
C PHE A 25 -1.10 -10.85 -16.20
N ASP A 26 -2.00 -9.89 -16.03
CA ASP A 26 -1.70 -8.48 -16.19
C ASP A 26 -0.39 -8.17 -15.44
N VAL A 27 0.66 -7.83 -16.19
CA VAL A 27 1.93 -7.35 -15.66
C VAL A 27 1.69 -5.93 -15.17
N PHE A 28 1.08 -5.81 -13.99
CA PHE A 28 1.25 -4.64 -13.13
C PHE A 28 2.68 -4.66 -12.60
N PRO A 29 3.36 -3.50 -12.46
CA PRO A 29 4.71 -3.49 -11.93
C PRO A 29 4.69 -4.02 -10.50
N ASN A 30 5.14 -5.28 -10.36
CA ASN A 30 5.53 -6.00 -9.15
C ASN A 30 4.55 -5.99 -7.97
N PHE A 31 3.41 -6.67 -8.12
CA PHE A 31 2.68 -7.18 -6.95
C PHE A 31 3.30 -8.51 -6.51
N ASP A 32 4.06 -8.49 -5.41
CA ASP A 32 4.64 -9.68 -4.79
C ASP A 32 3.90 -10.00 -3.46
N PRO A 33 3.15 -11.12 -3.40
CA PRO A 33 2.45 -11.56 -2.18
C PRO A 33 3.38 -11.74 -0.98
N CYS A 34 4.60 -12.26 -1.21
CA CYS A 34 5.58 -12.47 -0.16
C CYS A 34 6.09 -11.13 0.39
N GLN A 35 6.41 -10.16 -0.47
CA GLN A 35 6.75 -8.80 -0.01
C GLN A 35 5.60 -8.14 0.75
N THR A 36 4.37 -8.25 0.24
CA THR A 36 3.17 -7.70 0.89
C THR A 36 3.01 -8.28 2.30
N CYS A 37 3.13 -9.61 2.42
CA CYS A 37 3.08 -10.27 3.72
C CYS A 37 4.23 -9.82 4.65
N ASN A 38 5.48 -9.80 4.16
CA ASN A 38 6.63 -9.41 4.98
C ASN A 38 6.50 -7.98 5.49
N PHE A 39 6.00 -7.08 4.64
CA PHE A 39 5.68 -5.72 5.03
C PHE A 39 4.65 -5.74 6.17
N ILE A 40 3.44 -6.26 5.95
CA ILE A 40 2.37 -6.18 6.95
C ILE A 40 2.71 -6.88 8.28
N VAL A 41 3.41 -8.02 8.23
CA VAL A 41 3.84 -8.72 9.45
C VAL A 41 4.99 -7.99 10.16
N GLY A 42 5.92 -7.37 9.42
CA GLY A 42 6.94 -6.50 10.01
C GLY A 42 6.33 -5.27 10.70
N ARG A 43 5.28 -4.69 10.10
CA ARG A 43 4.47 -3.63 10.73
C ARG A 43 3.81 -4.10 12.02
N ALA A 44 3.24 -5.31 11.98
CA ALA A 44 2.63 -5.96 13.13
C ALA A 44 3.62 -6.11 14.29
N GLU A 45 4.82 -6.64 14.02
CA GLU A 45 5.87 -6.87 15.01
C GLU A 45 6.35 -5.56 15.64
N HIS A 46 6.65 -4.54 14.83
CA HIS A 46 7.17 -3.26 15.33
C HIS A 46 6.20 -2.53 16.28
N HIS A 47 4.91 -2.65 16.00
CA HIS A 47 3.85 -2.01 16.78
C HIS A 47 3.15 -2.96 17.75
N PHE A 48 3.64 -4.19 17.90
CA PHE A 48 3.00 -5.23 18.71
C PHE A 48 2.95 -4.81 20.18
N LYS A 49 1.77 -4.90 20.79
CA LYS A 49 1.59 -4.59 22.22
C LYS A 49 1.47 -5.90 23.02
N PRO A 50 2.26 -6.13 24.08
CA PRO A 50 2.29 -7.41 24.81
C PRO A 50 0.93 -7.91 25.34
N ASN A 51 -0.01 -6.99 25.60
CA ASN A 51 -1.33 -7.28 26.15
C ASN A 51 -2.47 -7.11 25.15
N GLU A 52 -2.18 -7.00 23.84
CA GLU A 52 -3.25 -6.88 22.85
C GLU A 52 -3.84 -8.23 22.45
N THR A 53 -5.11 -8.23 22.04
CA THR A 53 -5.79 -9.41 21.52
C THR A 53 -5.56 -9.56 20.02
N ALA A 54 -5.79 -10.76 19.48
CA ALA A 54 -5.75 -11.00 18.04
C ALA A 54 -6.69 -10.06 17.25
N THR A 55 -7.85 -9.72 17.80
CA THR A 55 -8.79 -8.76 17.18
C THR A 55 -8.24 -7.33 17.18
N GLN A 56 -7.59 -6.90 18.26
CA GLN A 56 -6.96 -5.57 18.32
C GLN A 56 -5.77 -5.47 17.35
N LEU A 57 -5.03 -6.57 17.19
CA LEU A 57 -4.02 -6.68 16.14
C LEU A 57 -4.66 -6.64 14.75
N GLN A 58 -5.76 -7.37 14.51
CA GLN A 58 -6.47 -7.38 13.23
C GLN A 58 -6.84 -5.97 12.79
N SER A 59 -7.54 -5.21 13.63
CA SER A 59 -7.97 -3.85 13.29
C SER A 59 -6.81 -2.92 12.96
N ARG A 60 -5.63 -3.15 13.54
CA ARG A 60 -4.41 -2.41 13.23
C ARG A 60 -3.83 -2.81 11.88
N LEU A 61 -3.80 -4.10 11.58
CA LEU A 61 -3.30 -4.58 10.30
C LEU A 61 -4.26 -4.22 9.15
N ASP A 62 -5.56 -4.17 9.40
CA ASP A 62 -6.55 -3.67 8.43
C ASP A 62 -6.27 -2.21 8.04
N PHE A 63 -5.87 -1.39 9.02
CA PHE A 63 -5.45 -0.02 8.77
C PHE A 63 -4.17 0.04 7.92
N GLU A 64 -3.15 -0.74 8.26
CA GLU A 64 -1.91 -0.83 7.46
C GLU A 64 -2.20 -1.32 6.03
N CYS A 65 -3.13 -2.25 5.84
CA CYS A 65 -3.58 -2.70 4.52
C CYS A 65 -4.27 -1.58 3.74
N GLN A 66 -5.08 -0.74 4.39
CA GLN A 66 -5.64 0.45 3.75
C GLN A 66 -4.52 1.41 3.33
N GLN A 67 -3.54 1.66 4.20
CA GLN A 67 -2.39 2.50 3.87
C GLN A 67 -1.65 1.95 2.64
N LEU A 68 -1.38 0.65 2.60
CA LEU A 68 -0.76 -0.01 1.45
C LEU A 68 -1.50 0.28 0.13
N GLY A 69 -2.83 0.41 0.18
CA GLY A 69 -3.66 0.80 -0.96
C GLY A 69 -3.36 2.17 -1.54
N HIS A 70 -2.89 3.13 -0.73
CA HIS A 70 -2.44 4.44 -1.21
C HIS A 70 -1.11 4.35 -1.96
N PHE A 71 -0.22 3.42 -1.57
CA PHE A 71 1.11 3.24 -2.19
C PHE A 71 1.09 2.38 -3.44
N GLN A 72 0.57 1.17 -3.28
CA GLN A 72 0.68 0.08 -4.25
C GLN A 72 -0.64 -0.19 -4.99
N GLY A 73 -1.69 0.56 -4.65
CA GLY A 73 -3.00 0.45 -5.30
C GLY A 73 -3.93 -0.55 -4.60
N GLN A 74 -5.19 -0.56 -5.05
CA GLN A 74 -6.26 -1.28 -4.35
C GLN A 74 -6.03 -2.80 -4.30
N ASN A 75 -5.45 -3.40 -5.34
CA ASN A 75 -5.15 -4.84 -5.36
C ASN A 75 -4.22 -5.25 -4.21
N ALA A 76 -3.24 -4.41 -3.86
CA ALA A 76 -2.33 -4.67 -2.74
C ALA A 76 -3.07 -4.56 -1.39
N SER A 77 -3.93 -3.54 -1.23
CA SER A 77 -4.81 -3.42 -0.06
C SER A 77 -5.72 -4.63 0.10
N ASP A 78 -6.36 -5.08 -0.98
CA ASP A 78 -7.32 -6.19 -0.96
C ASP A 78 -6.63 -7.52 -0.63
N HIS A 79 -5.45 -7.77 -1.21
CA HIS A 79 -4.67 -8.95 -0.86
C HIS A 79 -4.17 -8.90 0.57
N CYS A 80 -3.67 -7.75 1.03
CA CYS A 80 -3.27 -7.56 2.41
C CYS A 80 -4.42 -7.89 3.38
N LYS A 81 -5.62 -7.35 3.14
CA LYS A 81 -6.80 -7.66 3.96
C LYS A 81 -7.13 -9.16 3.95
N LYS A 82 -7.03 -9.80 2.78
CA LYS A 82 -7.26 -11.25 2.68
C LYS A 82 -6.28 -12.05 3.53
N ILE A 83 -5.00 -11.67 3.56
CA ILE A 83 -4.00 -12.30 4.44
C ILE A 83 -4.44 -12.15 5.90
N ILE A 84 -4.78 -10.93 6.32
CA ILE A 84 -5.16 -10.63 7.70
C ILE A 84 -6.41 -11.42 8.10
N ASP A 85 -7.48 -11.35 7.32
CA ASP A 85 -8.75 -12.04 7.61
C ASP A 85 -8.58 -13.56 7.71
N SER A 86 -7.70 -14.14 6.87
CA SER A 86 -7.51 -15.58 6.80
C SER A 86 -6.52 -16.11 7.83
N HIS A 87 -5.54 -15.29 8.25
CA HIS A 87 -4.37 -15.76 9.00
C HIS A 87 -4.12 -15.03 10.32
N ILE A 88 -4.98 -14.10 10.75
CA ILE A 88 -4.74 -13.29 11.97
C ILE A 88 -4.41 -14.12 13.20
N GLN A 89 -5.07 -15.27 13.41
CA GLN A 89 -4.80 -16.11 14.57
C GLN A 89 -3.39 -16.70 14.54
N THR A 90 -2.92 -17.10 13.35
CA THR A 90 -1.56 -17.64 13.15
C THR A 90 -0.52 -16.54 13.27
N ILE A 91 -0.76 -15.39 12.63
CA ILE A 91 0.10 -14.20 12.73
C ILE A 91 0.26 -13.79 14.19
N TYR A 92 -0.84 -13.72 14.94
CA TYR A 92 -0.83 -13.36 16.36
C TYR A 92 -0.05 -14.37 17.21
N SER A 93 -0.29 -15.67 17.05
CA SER A 93 0.43 -16.71 17.82
C SER A 93 1.92 -16.71 17.52
N ASP A 94 2.28 -16.51 16.26
CA ASP A 94 3.67 -16.57 15.81
C ASP A 94 4.49 -15.35 16.21
N ILE A 95 3.88 -14.16 16.19
CA ILE A 95 4.51 -12.95 16.76
C ILE A 95 4.74 -13.14 18.25
N LYS A 96 3.77 -13.71 19.00
CA LYS A 96 3.96 -14.02 20.42
C LYS A 96 5.06 -15.05 20.67
N ALA A 97 5.28 -15.95 19.72
CA ALA A 97 6.36 -16.93 19.76
C ALA A 97 7.72 -16.34 19.31
N GLY A 98 7.77 -15.06 18.92
CA GLY A 98 9.00 -14.39 18.47
C GLY A 98 9.47 -14.85 17.09
N LYS A 99 8.58 -15.37 16.25
CA LYS A 99 8.93 -15.70 14.86
C LYS A 99 9.16 -14.42 14.06
N ARG A 100 10.11 -14.48 13.13
CA ARG A 100 10.40 -13.35 12.23
C ARG A 100 9.33 -13.23 11.13
N PRO A 101 9.07 -12.02 10.59
CA PRO A 101 8.03 -11.80 9.58
C PRO A 101 8.09 -12.77 8.39
N HIS A 102 9.29 -13.04 7.88
CA HIS A 102 9.46 -13.95 6.76
C HIS A 102 9.07 -15.40 7.07
N GLN A 103 9.36 -15.87 8.29
CA GLN A 103 8.98 -17.21 8.72
C GLN A 103 7.45 -17.33 8.83
N ILE A 104 6.81 -16.30 9.40
CA ILE A 104 5.35 -16.23 9.49
C ILE A 104 4.74 -16.27 8.08
N CYS A 105 5.27 -15.47 7.16
CA CYS A 105 4.80 -15.41 5.77
C CYS A 105 5.02 -16.71 5.00
N PHE A 106 6.09 -17.45 5.30
CA PHE A 106 6.28 -18.79 4.79
C PHE A 106 5.26 -19.77 5.37
N ASP A 107 5.06 -19.75 6.69
CA ASP A 107 4.16 -20.66 7.41
C ASP A 107 2.70 -20.51 6.93
N ILE A 108 2.28 -19.31 6.53
CA ILE A 108 0.94 -19.05 5.98
C ILE A 108 0.85 -19.18 4.45
N GLY A 109 1.96 -19.51 3.77
CA GLY A 109 2.00 -19.82 2.34
C GLY A 109 2.13 -18.63 1.39
N GLU A 110 2.37 -17.42 1.90
CA GLU A 110 2.61 -16.22 1.08
C GLU A 110 4.03 -16.17 0.51
N CYS A 111 5.00 -16.79 1.20
CA CYS A 111 6.38 -16.94 0.74
C CYS A 111 6.69 -18.41 0.39
N ALA A 112 7.44 -18.63 -0.69
CA ALA A 112 7.78 -19.98 -1.17
C ALA A 112 8.95 -20.65 -0.41
N SER A 113 9.70 -19.90 0.40
CA SER A 113 10.88 -20.38 1.12
C SER A 113 10.89 -19.86 2.57
N PRO A 114 11.38 -20.65 3.54
CA PRO A 114 11.54 -20.19 4.93
C PRO A 114 12.75 -19.28 5.12
N SER A 115 13.71 -19.30 4.18
CA SER A 115 14.84 -18.38 4.16
C SER A 115 14.48 -17.17 3.29
N GLY A 116 14.42 -15.99 3.92
CA GLY A 116 14.25 -14.69 3.26
C GLY A 116 15.45 -14.25 2.43
N ALA A 117 16.26 -15.22 1.97
CA ALA A 117 17.21 -14.98 0.92
C ALA A 117 16.40 -14.63 -0.35
N PRO A 118 16.75 -13.56 -1.07
CA PRO A 118 16.12 -13.28 -2.35
C PRO A 118 16.25 -14.54 -3.23
N PRO A 119 15.27 -14.84 -4.11
CA PRO A 119 15.44 -15.92 -5.07
C PRO A 119 16.80 -15.71 -5.76
N SER A 120 17.73 -16.67 -5.56
CA SER A 120 19.08 -16.64 -6.14
C SER A 120 19.05 -16.93 -7.65
N ARG A 121 18.14 -16.28 -8.36
CA ARG A 121 18.32 -15.95 -9.77
C ARG A 121 18.70 -14.48 -9.82
N MET A 122 19.93 -14.20 -9.45
CA MET A 122 20.63 -13.07 -10.05
C MET A 122 20.55 -13.30 -11.57
N PRO A 123 19.89 -12.43 -12.36
CA PRO A 123 20.04 -12.48 -13.80
C PRO A 123 21.54 -12.38 -14.12
N PRO A 124 22.06 -13.06 -15.16
CA PRO A 124 23.43 -12.85 -15.58
C PRO A 124 23.68 -11.35 -15.74
N SER A 125 24.72 -10.86 -15.04
CA SER A 125 25.19 -9.48 -15.11
C SER A 125 25.52 -9.15 -16.57
N GLY A 126 24.56 -8.54 -17.27
CA GLY A 126 24.57 -8.43 -18.73
C GLY A 126 23.18 -8.33 -19.36
N ALA A 127 22.10 -8.63 -18.62
CA ALA A 127 20.76 -8.22 -19.05
C ALA A 127 20.68 -6.68 -19.08
N PRO A 128 20.19 -6.06 -20.18
CA PRO A 128 19.92 -4.64 -20.17
C PRO A 128 18.97 -4.35 -19.01
N LYS A 129 19.31 -3.36 -18.19
CA LYS A 129 18.44 -2.83 -17.14
C LYS A 129 17.13 -2.50 -17.84
N ALA A 130 16.13 -3.38 -17.68
CA ALA A 130 14.79 -3.08 -18.16
C ALA A 130 14.43 -1.79 -17.44
N GLU A 131 14.32 -0.71 -18.19
CA GLU A 131 13.81 0.55 -17.69
C GLU A 131 12.32 0.30 -17.44
N ILE A 132 12.03 -0.38 -16.32
CA ILE A 132 10.73 -0.34 -15.70
C ILE A 132 10.47 1.14 -15.57
N LEU A 133 9.45 1.63 -16.28
CA LEU A 133 8.97 3.00 -16.16
C LEU A 133 8.74 3.25 -14.67
N ALA A 134 9.74 3.83 -14.00
CA ALA A 134 9.68 4.11 -12.59
C ALA A 134 8.48 5.01 -12.41
N ARG A 135 7.50 4.58 -11.61
CA ARG A 135 6.32 5.39 -11.36
C ARG A 135 6.84 6.74 -10.84
N PRO A 136 6.46 7.87 -11.47
CA PRO A 136 6.94 9.17 -11.03
C PRO A 136 6.67 9.33 -9.54
N HIS A 137 7.68 9.82 -8.81
CA HIS A 137 7.51 10.16 -7.40
C HIS A 137 6.33 11.13 -7.26
N ASP A 138 5.39 10.78 -6.38
CA ASP A 138 4.15 11.51 -6.17
C ASP A 138 4.15 12.08 -4.74
N PRO A 139 4.44 13.37 -4.55
CA PRO A 139 4.55 13.97 -3.21
C PRO A 139 3.24 13.90 -2.44
N CYS A 140 2.10 13.89 -3.13
CA CYS A 140 0.79 13.77 -2.51
C CYS A 140 0.62 12.42 -1.81
N ARG A 141 1.08 11.35 -2.46
CA ARG A 141 1.05 9.99 -1.90
C ARG A 141 1.93 9.87 -0.67
N THR A 142 3.17 10.38 -0.74
CA THR A 142 4.10 10.38 0.40
C THR A 142 3.51 11.15 1.58
N CYS A 143 2.88 12.29 1.31
CA CYS A 143 2.17 13.04 2.33
C CYS A 143 1.01 12.25 2.93
N GLU A 144 0.10 11.71 2.11
CA GLU A 144 -1.06 10.96 2.62
C GLU A 144 -0.62 9.78 3.48
N PHE A 145 0.49 9.13 3.13
CA PHE A 145 1.10 8.09 3.97
C PHE A 145 1.36 8.59 5.37
N ILE A 146 2.22 9.60 5.47
CA ILE A 146 2.87 9.95 6.71
C ILE A 146 1.89 10.67 7.62
N ILE A 147 0.90 11.35 7.05
CA ILE A 147 -0.25 11.86 7.79
C ILE A 147 -1.15 10.72 8.30
N GLY A 148 -1.40 9.69 7.48
CA GLY A 148 -2.10 8.49 7.95
C GLY A 148 -1.34 7.79 9.10
N ARG A 149 -0.01 7.69 9.01
CA ARG A 149 0.84 7.21 10.10
C ARG A 149 0.70 8.08 11.34
N ALA A 150 0.72 9.39 11.16
CA ALA A 150 0.60 10.34 12.27
C ALA A 150 -0.74 10.19 13.00
N GLU A 151 -1.83 10.06 12.25
CA GLU A 151 -3.18 9.82 12.77
C GLU A 151 -3.22 8.53 13.60
N TYR A 152 -2.62 7.47 13.09
CA TYR A 152 -2.49 6.20 13.80
C TYR A 152 -1.69 6.34 15.11
N HIS A 153 -0.55 7.02 15.11
CA HIS A 153 0.26 7.20 16.32
C HIS A 153 -0.47 8.02 17.39
N ILE A 154 -1.25 9.03 16.99
CA ILE A 154 -2.03 9.86 17.91
C ILE A 154 -3.19 9.04 18.51
N HIS A 155 -3.98 8.36 17.69
CA HIS A 155 -5.20 7.68 18.17
C HIS A 155 -4.96 6.28 18.73
N ASN A 156 -4.03 5.51 18.16
CA ASN A 156 -3.78 4.12 18.50
C ASN A 156 -2.43 3.93 19.21
N GLY A 157 -1.44 4.76 18.89
CA GLY A 157 -0.09 4.73 19.49
C GLY A 157 0.02 5.44 20.86
N ASN A 158 -1.04 6.11 21.31
CA ASN A 158 -1.05 6.92 22.54
C ASN A 158 0.07 7.97 22.57
N VAL A 159 0.30 8.63 21.43
CA VAL A 159 1.23 9.75 21.28
C VAL A 159 0.46 11.05 21.56
N THR A 160 0.91 11.81 22.56
CA THR A 160 0.22 13.00 23.06
C THR A 160 1.01 14.30 22.92
N ASP A 161 2.24 14.23 22.40
CA ASP A 161 3.13 15.38 22.18
C ASP A 161 3.79 15.32 20.78
N GLU A 162 4.00 16.50 20.20
CA GLU A 162 4.55 16.71 18.84
C GLU A 162 5.96 16.11 18.69
N LYS A 163 6.80 16.21 19.72
CA LYS A 163 8.18 15.70 19.68
C LYS A 163 8.23 14.19 19.60
N ARG A 164 7.35 13.50 20.33
CA ARG A 164 7.23 12.04 20.23
C ARG A 164 6.67 11.65 18.88
N LEU A 165 5.66 12.36 18.37
CA LEU A 165 5.15 12.11 17.03
C LEU A 165 6.25 12.23 15.97
N LEU A 166 7.07 13.29 16.01
CA LEU A 166 8.18 13.48 15.08
C LEU A 166 9.11 12.27 15.04
N ARG A 167 9.56 11.76 16.21
CA ARG A 167 10.48 10.61 16.27
C ARG A 167 9.89 9.34 15.67
N GLU A 168 8.60 9.10 15.91
CA GLU A 168 7.90 7.94 15.33
C GLU A 168 7.83 8.07 13.80
N LEU A 169 7.47 9.25 13.30
CA LEU A 169 7.38 9.51 11.86
C LEU A 169 8.75 9.53 11.16
N GLU A 170 9.83 9.95 11.83
CA GLU A 170 11.19 9.86 11.27
C GLU A 170 11.58 8.41 10.99
N HIS A 171 11.23 7.48 11.90
CA HIS A 171 11.45 6.07 11.68
C HIS A 171 10.61 5.54 10.49
N GLU A 172 9.34 5.94 10.40
CA GLU A 172 8.47 5.59 9.26
C GLU A 172 9.02 6.12 7.92
N CYS A 173 9.55 7.34 7.89
CA CYS A 173 10.17 7.92 6.70
C CYS A 173 11.45 7.18 6.28
N ILE A 174 12.27 6.70 7.20
CA ILE A 174 13.46 5.89 6.87
C ILE A 174 13.04 4.57 6.20
N GLN A 175 11.96 3.95 6.66
CA GLN A 175 11.46 2.70 6.08
C GLN A 175 10.93 2.88 4.65
N LEU A 176 10.48 4.07 4.27
CA LEU A 176 10.06 4.36 2.88
C LEU A 176 11.19 4.17 1.86
N ALA A 177 12.46 4.36 2.24
CA ALA A 177 13.60 4.18 1.34
C ALA A 177 13.61 2.78 0.73
N HIS A 178 13.23 1.76 1.50
CA HIS A 178 13.18 0.37 1.05
C HIS A 178 12.05 0.09 0.04
N VAL A 179 11.02 0.93 0.00
CA VAL A 179 9.80 0.70 -0.79
C VAL A 179 9.72 1.62 -2.01
N GLU A 180 10.04 2.90 -1.84
CA GLU A 180 9.89 3.93 -2.87
C GLU A 180 11.22 4.60 -3.27
N GLY A 181 12.33 4.21 -2.64
CA GLY A 181 13.68 4.72 -2.89
C GLY A 181 14.07 5.90 -2.01
N ASP A 182 15.36 6.23 -2.01
CA ASP A 182 15.96 7.18 -1.07
C ASP A 182 15.32 8.58 -1.09
N GLN A 183 14.92 9.05 -2.28
CA GLN A 183 14.31 10.37 -2.43
C GLN A 183 12.97 10.47 -1.69
N ALA A 184 12.16 9.40 -1.70
CA ALA A 184 10.89 9.38 -0.99
C ALA A 184 11.10 9.48 0.53
N SER A 185 12.17 8.88 1.05
CA SER A 185 12.56 9.02 2.46
C SER A 185 12.98 10.45 2.81
N VAL A 186 13.81 11.07 1.96
CA VAL A 186 14.26 12.46 2.12
C VAL A 186 13.07 13.43 2.09
N ASP A 187 12.17 13.29 1.13
CA ASP A 187 11.00 14.15 0.99
C ASP A 187 10.05 13.99 2.18
N CYS A 188 9.86 12.76 2.67
CA CYS A 188 9.11 12.47 3.90
C CYS A 188 9.72 13.15 5.13
N LEU A 189 11.03 13.04 5.33
CA LEU A 189 11.73 13.66 6.47
C LEU A 189 11.61 15.19 6.44
N ASN A 190 11.80 15.80 5.27
CA ASN A 190 11.67 17.25 5.10
C ASN A 190 10.24 17.73 5.43
N LEU A 191 9.24 16.96 5.01
CA LEU A 191 7.84 17.24 5.26
C LEU A 191 7.52 17.23 6.76
N ILE A 192 7.90 16.18 7.48
CA ILE A 192 7.56 16.07 8.91
C ILE A 192 8.37 17.03 9.77
N GLN A 193 9.64 17.29 9.45
CA GLN A 193 10.47 18.19 10.25
C GLN A 193 10.00 19.64 10.17
N LYS A 194 9.49 20.04 9.01
CA LYS A 194 9.01 21.41 8.78
C LYS A 194 7.65 21.67 9.43
N ASP A 195 6.75 20.68 9.35
CA ASP A 195 5.32 20.92 9.55
C ASP A 195 4.72 20.07 10.71
N ILE A 196 5.54 19.45 11.58
CA ILE A 196 5.06 18.57 12.67
C ILE A 196 3.99 19.20 13.56
N ASP A 197 4.17 20.47 13.94
CA ASP A 197 3.23 21.18 14.81
C ASP A 197 1.87 21.33 14.11
N MET A 198 1.87 21.65 12.81
CA MET A 198 0.64 21.75 12.01
C MET A 198 -0.02 20.38 11.86
N ILE A 199 0.76 19.36 11.48
CA ILE A 199 0.28 17.97 11.30
C ILE A 199 -0.42 17.49 12.58
N PHE A 200 0.23 17.67 13.73
CA PHE A 200 -0.30 17.24 15.01
C PHE A 200 -1.60 17.95 15.39
N ASN A 201 -1.65 19.27 15.23
CA ASN A 201 -2.82 20.07 15.59
C ASN A 201 -3.99 19.83 14.63
N ASP A 202 -3.73 19.66 13.34
CA ASP A 202 -4.76 19.38 12.35
C ASP A 202 -5.39 18.00 12.51
N ILE A 203 -4.59 16.98 12.86
CA ILE A 203 -5.12 15.65 13.20
C ILE A 203 -5.97 15.73 14.46
N LYS A 204 -5.51 16.44 15.50
CA LYS A 204 -6.31 16.66 16.72
C LYS A 204 -7.61 17.41 16.45
N ALA A 205 -7.62 18.28 15.44
CA ALA A 205 -8.82 18.96 14.95
C ALA A 205 -9.72 18.08 14.07
N GLY A 206 -9.34 16.83 13.80
CA GLY A 206 -10.11 15.86 13.02
C GLY A 206 -10.06 16.07 11.51
N LYS A 207 -9.05 16.79 10.98
CA LYS A 207 -8.84 16.89 9.54
C LYS A 207 -8.39 15.54 8.97
N ARG A 208 -8.86 15.21 7.76
CA ARG A 208 -8.46 13.98 7.07
C ARG A 208 -7.08 14.12 6.44
N PRO A 209 -6.32 13.02 6.26
CA PRO A 209 -5.00 13.05 5.64
C PRO A 209 -4.92 13.82 4.32
N ARG A 210 -5.89 13.62 3.42
CA ARG A 210 -5.98 14.37 2.16
C ARG A 210 -6.04 15.88 2.37
N GLN A 211 -6.87 16.33 3.30
CA GLN A 211 -7.09 17.76 3.56
C GLN A 211 -5.81 18.40 4.12
N ILE A 212 -5.15 17.71 5.05
CA ILE A 212 -3.87 18.15 5.60
C ILE A 212 -2.81 18.26 4.49
N CYS A 213 -2.74 17.26 3.60
CA CYS A 213 -1.81 17.28 2.48
C CYS A 213 -2.12 18.34 1.41
N GLU A 214 -3.39 18.74 1.26
CA GLU A 214 -3.78 19.88 0.43
C GLU A 214 -3.35 21.21 1.09
N ASP A 215 -3.54 21.36 2.40
CA ASP A 215 -3.08 22.53 3.17
C ASP A 215 -1.54 22.68 3.11
N MET A 216 -0.84 21.55 3.15
CA MET A 216 0.63 21.46 2.97
C MET A 216 1.10 21.63 1.52
N ARG A 217 0.17 21.77 0.56
CA ARG A 217 0.42 21.87 -0.89
C ARG A 217 1.18 20.69 -1.48
N GLN A 218 1.09 19.53 -0.83
CA GLN A 218 1.62 18.26 -1.35
C GLN A 218 0.62 17.61 -2.31
N CYS A 219 -0.67 17.84 -2.06
CA CYS A 219 -1.76 17.40 -2.92
C CYS A 219 -2.43 18.58 -3.62
N HIS A 220 -2.82 18.37 -4.88
CA HIS A 220 -3.71 19.30 -5.56
C HIS A 220 -5.17 19.03 -5.17
N ALA A 221 -5.90 20.12 -4.86
CA ALA A 221 -7.34 20.09 -4.67
C ALA A 221 -7.98 19.63 -5.98
N THR A 222 -8.41 18.36 -6.00
CA THR A 222 -8.88 17.58 -7.16
C THR A 222 -7.81 17.06 -8.13
N SER A 223 -7.22 15.93 -7.74
CA SER A 223 -7.04 14.79 -8.65
C SER A 223 -7.61 13.56 -7.98
N GLY A 224 -8.92 13.57 -7.77
CA GLY A 224 -9.66 12.32 -7.64
C GLY A 224 -9.38 11.48 -8.89
N ARG A 225 -9.19 10.17 -8.72
CA ARG A 225 -9.18 9.18 -9.80
C ARG A 225 -10.09 9.60 -10.96
N PRO A 226 -9.67 9.44 -12.23
CA PRO A 226 -10.66 9.32 -13.29
C PRO A 226 -11.53 8.11 -12.94
N SER A 227 -12.74 8.35 -12.43
CA SER A 227 -13.81 7.37 -12.54
C SER A 227 -13.97 7.14 -14.04
N SER A 228 -13.62 5.94 -14.50
CA SER A 228 -13.95 5.46 -15.83
C SER A 228 -15.48 5.43 -15.98
N GLY A 229 -16.05 6.59 -16.29
CA GLY A 229 -17.38 6.79 -16.82
C GLY A 229 -17.25 7.13 -18.31
N PRO A 230 -18.16 6.64 -19.16
CA PRO A 230 -18.07 6.89 -20.59
C PRO A 230 -18.25 8.39 -20.88
N ILE A 231 -17.24 8.99 -21.51
CA ILE A 231 -17.34 10.32 -22.11
C ILE A 231 -18.26 10.18 -23.32
N PHE A 232 -19.50 10.62 -23.19
CA PHE A 232 -20.34 10.91 -24.35
C PHE A 232 -19.78 12.18 -25.00
N ALA A 233 -19.08 12.01 -26.12
CA ALA A 233 -18.74 13.11 -27.01
C ALA A 233 -20.02 13.60 -27.69
N SER A 234 -20.51 14.77 -27.29
CA SER A 234 -21.47 15.54 -28.09
C SER A 234 -20.73 16.15 -29.28
N THR A 235 -21.02 15.64 -30.48
CA THR A 235 -20.60 16.22 -31.76
C THR A 235 -21.28 17.58 -31.98
N PRO A 236 -20.59 18.60 -32.51
CA PRO A 236 -21.22 19.84 -32.93
C PRO A 236 -21.90 19.67 -34.29
N SER A 237 -23.09 20.25 -34.40
CA SER A 237 -23.88 20.35 -35.63
C SER A 237 -23.16 21.16 -36.71
N PHE A 238 -23.15 20.65 -37.94
CA PHE A 238 -23.09 21.41 -39.18
C PHE A 238 -24.23 20.94 -40.08
#